data_AF-A0A3B9MK20-F1
#
_entry.id   AF-A0A3B9MK20-F1
#
_cell.length_a   1.000
_cell.length_b   1.000
_cell.length_c   1.000
_cell.angle_alpha   90.00
_cell.angle_beta   90.00
_cell.angle_gamma   90.00
#
_symmetry.space_group_name_H-M   'P 1'
#
loop_
_entity.id
_entity.type
_entity.pdbx_description
1 polymer ?
#
loop_
_entity_poly.entity_id
_entity_poly.type
_entity_poly.pdbx_seq_one_letter_code
_entity_poly.pdbx_strand_id
1 'polypeptide(L)'
;MKLILLCVVLSASSLCVTAQQSATDSGERRVPLTDTAIALDGGGAPALEATLRTTALNGAADSPVTNIRLVVKNSSSIPYAFVTGLVTFYDGSGVRCGEGIFKADALSVNEAFETDIPGIRIRCAPATWRIVATNLLPRVTLNAASVAPTIASRSGLNLVISVDGEEHPIQIDKPMVLTLGNTQRTIVVREAP
;
A
#
# COMPACT_ATOMS: atom_id res chain seq x y z
N MET A 1 -46.55 -1.07 31.52
CA MET A 1 -46.23 -1.68 30.20
C MET A 1 -45.40 -0.78 29.29
N LYS A 2 -45.70 0.54 29.16
CA LYS A 2 -44.91 1.47 28.32
C LYS A 2 -43.42 1.60 28.71
N LEU A 3 -43.11 1.58 30.01
CA LEU A 3 -41.71 1.69 30.50
C LEU A 3 -40.85 0.45 30.20
N ILE A 4 -41.48 -0.73 30.20
CA ILE A 4 -40.79 -2.01 29.93
C ILE A 4 -40.43 -2.11 28.45
N LEU A 5 -41.33 -1.66 27.56
CA LEU A 5 -41.08 -1.62 26.11
C LEU A 5 -39.90 -0.69 25.77
N LEU A 6 -39.79 0.46 26.46
CA LEU A 6 -38.69 1.41 26.27
C LEU A 6 -37.33 0.81 26.69
N CYS A 7 -37.28 0.11 27.82
CA CYS A 7 -36.06 -0.57 28.29
C CYS A 7 -35.63 -1.72 27.35
N VAL A 8 -36.58 -2.46 26.76
CA VAL A 8 -36.29 -3.53 25.80
C VAL A 8 -35.76 -2.97 24.48
N VAL A 9 -36.30 -1.83 24.01
CA VAL A 9 -35.80 -1.17 22.80
C VAL A 9 -34.40 -0.55 23.01
N LEU A 10 -34.12 0.02 24.19
CA LEU A 10 -32.79 0.54 24.52
C LEU A 10 -31.72 -0.54 24.74
N SER A 11 -32.10 -1.74 25.18
CA SER A 11 -31.16 -2.86 25.35
C SER A 11 -30.91 -3.64 24.05
N ALA A 12 -31.82 -3.54 23.07
CA ALA A 12 -31.60 -4.07 21.73
C ALA A 12 -30.60 -3.24 20.90
N SER A 13 -30.53 -1.93 21.10
CA SER A 13 -29.63 -1.04 20.36
C SER A 13 -28.15 -1.12 20.80
N SER A 14 -27.84 -1.71 21.96
CA SER A 14 -26.45 -1.99 22.36
C SER A 14 -25.84 -3.22 21.66
N LEU A 15 -26.65 -4.04 20.98
CA LEU A 15 -26.16 -5.21 20.22
C LEU A 15 -25.75 -4.87 18.78
N CYS A 16 -26.01 -3.64 18.31
CA CYS A 16 -25.76 -3.23 16.92
C CYS A 16 -24.39 -2.57 16.68
N VAL A 17 -23.49 -2.55 17.67
CA VAL A 17 -22.11 -2.05 17.48
C VAL A 17 -21.12 -3.20 17.55
N THR A 18 -21.23 -4.15 16.62
CA THR A 18 -20.13 -5.02 16.23
C THR A 18 -19.58 -4.54 14.90
N ALA A 19 -19.02 -3.33 14.86
CA ALA A 19 -18.06 -2.95 13.83
C ALA A 19 -16.69 -3.59 14.16
N GLN A 20 -16.67 -4.89 14.44
CA GLN A 20 -15.44 -5.65 14.38
C GLN A 20 -15.21 -5.97 12.91
N GLN A 21 -14.50 -5.08 12.22
CA GLN A 21 -13.89 -5.39 10.94
C GLN A 21 -13.12 -6.71 11.12
N SER A 22 -13.63 -7.80 10.54
CA SER A 22 -12.97 -9.10 10.53
C SER A 22 -11.54 -8.90 10.04
N ALA A 23 -10.56 -9.34 10.83
CA ALA A 23 -9.13 -9.16 10.59
C ALA A 23 -8.58 -9.94 9.37
N THR A 24 -9.47 -10.40 8.49
CA THR A 24 -9.16 -11.32 7.38
C THR A 24 -9.25 -10.65 6.02
N ASP A 25 -9.93 -9.52 5.87
CA ASP A 25 -10.17 -8.88 4.55
C ASP A 25 -9.39 -7.58 4.27
N SER A 26 -8.56 -7.12 5.21
CA SER A 26 -7.51 -6.15 4.91
C SER A 26 -6.19 -6.89 5.00
N GLY A 27 -5.41 -7.00 3.92
CA GLY A 27 -4.14 -7.75 3.90
C GLY A 27 -3.07 -7.30 4.92
N GLU A 28 -3.37 -6.28 5.73
CA GLU A 28 -2.60 -5.83 6.89
C GLU A 28 -2.86 -6.72 8.11
N ARG A 29 -2.00 -7.74 8.23
CA ARG A 29 -2.06 -8.78 9.28
C ARG A 29 -1.56 -8.27 10.64
N ARG A 30 -2.25 -8.66 11.71
CA ARG A 30 -1.76 -8.51 13.09
C ARG A 30 -0.67 -9.55 13.37
N VAL A 31 0.40 -9.12 14.03
CA VAL A 31 1.55 -9.96 14.33
C VAL A 31 1.91 -9.90 15.82
N PRO A 32 2.60 -10.91 16.37
CA PRO A 32 3.21 -10.84 17.70
C PRO A 32 4.17 -9.65 17.84
N LEU A 33 4.38 -9.17 19.08
CA LEU A 33 5.26 -8.01 19.35
C LEU A 33 6.72 -8.20 18.90
N THR A 34 7.17 -9.45 18.75
CA THR A 34 8.53 -9.82 18.32
C THR A 34 8.68 -9.89 16.80
N ASP A 35 7.57 -9.93 16.07
CA ASP A 35 7.56 -10.22 14.65
C ASP A 35 7.51 -8.93 13.83
N THR A 36 8.03 -8.99 12.62
CA THR A 36 7.96 -7.88 11.66
C THR A 36 6.51 -7.68 11.20
N ALA A 37 5.99 -6.47 11.37
CA ALA A 37 4.70 -6.07 10.84
C ALA A 37 4.87 -5.54 9.40
N ILE A 38 3.90 -5.84 8.52
CA ILE A 38 3.94 -5.43 7.10
C ILE A 38 2.74 -4.53 6.83
N ALA A 39 2.99 -3.35 6.25
CA ALA A 39 1.96 -2.49 5.67
C ALA A 39 1.96 -2.66 4.15
N LEU A 40 0.76 -2.68 3.58
CA LEU A 40 0.56 -2.82 2.14
C LEU A 40 0.38 -1.44 1.48
N ASP A 41 0.67 -1.36 0.19
CA ASP A 41 0.28 -0.24 -0.65
C ASP A 41 -1.19 -0.33 -1.09
N GLY A 42 -1.66 0.67 -1.84
CA GLY A 42 -3.02 0.67 -2.39
C GLY A 42 -3.32 -0.44 -3.40
N GLY A 43 -2.28 -1.13 -3.91
CA GLY A 43 -2.41 -2.32 -4.76
C GLY A 43 -2.37 -3.64 -3.98
N GLY A 44 -2.19 -3.58 -2.66
CA GLY A 44 -2.07 -4.77 -1.81
C GLY A 44 -0.67 -5.40 -1.80
N ALA A 45 0.34 -4.75 -2.40
CA ALA A 45 1.72 -5.23 -2.34
C ALA A 45 2.42 -4.74 -1.06
N PRO A 46 3.39 -5.49 -0.52
CA PRO A 46 4.18 -5.05 0.64
C PRO A 46 4.92 -3.74 0.35
N ALA A 47 4.71 -2.72 1.19
CA ALA A 47 5.31 -1.41 1.03
C ALA A 47 6.30 -1.07 2.15
N LEU A 48 5.90 -1.35 3.40
CA LEU A 48 6.71 -1.08 4.58
C LEU A 48 6.81 -2.32 5.46
N GLU A 49 7.99 -2.51 6.04
CA GLU A 49 8.25 -3.46 7.12
C GLU A 49 8.53 -2.67 8.40
N ALA A 50 7.93 -3.05 9.53
CA ALA A 50 8.22 -2.43 10.82
C ALA A 50 8.61 -3.46 11.87
N THR A 51 9.59 -3.10 12.69
CA THR A 51 9.97 -3.87 13.88
C THR A 51 9.87 -2.99 15.12
N LEU A 52 9.32 -3.55 16.19
CA LEU A 52 9.19 -2.87 17.46
C LEU A 52 10.51 -2.95 18.23
N ARG A 53 10.99 -1.81 18.75
CA ARG A 53 12.19 -1.76 19.62
C ARG A 53 11.84 -1.71 21.09
N THR A 54 10.73 -1.06 21.44
CA THR A 54 10.24 -1.02 22.82
C THR A 54 9.63 -2.36 23.21
N THR A 55 10.29 -3.09 24.10
CA THR A 55 9.82 -4.40 24.57
C THR A 55 8.92 -4.31 25.82
N ALA A 56 9.07 -3.25 26.62
CA ALA A 56 8.26 -3.00 27.80
C ALA A 56 6.97 -2.24 27.44
N LEU A 57 5.93 -2.98 27.06
CA LEU A 57 4.62 -2.42 26.67
C LEU A 57 3.51 -2.63 27.71
N ASN A 58 3.86 -2.94 28.96
CA ASN A 58 2.89 -3.21 30.04
C ASN A 58 2.23 -1.92 30.53
N GLY A 59 1.28 -1.38 29.77
CA GLY A 59 0.49 -0.22 30.16
C GLY A 59 -0.72 -0.58 31.00
N ALA A 60 -1.18 0.37 31.81
CA ALA A 60 -2.44 0.28 32.54
C ALA A 60 -3.27 1.57 32.37
N ALA A 61 -4.50 1.56 32.89
CA ALA A 61 -5.42 2.68 32.76
C ALA A 61 -4.90 3.98 33.40
N ASP A 62 -4.24 3.86 34.55
CA ASP A 62 -3.64 4.93 35.35
C ASP A 62 -2.18 5.23 34.97
N SER A 63 -1.48 4.24 34.42
CA SER A 63 -0.06 4.31 34.02
C SER A 63 0.12 3.86 32.56
N PRO A 64 -0.35 4.67 31.58
CA PRO A 64 -0.22 4.31 30.18
C PRO A 64 1.25 4.38 29.71
N VAL A 65 1.62 3.47 28.80
CA VAL A 65 2.88 3.62 28.04
C VAL A 65 2.69 4.75 27.04
N THR A 66 3.55 5.76 27.12
CA THR A 66 3.45 7.01 26.36
C THR A 66 4.56 7.23 25.34
N ASN A 67 5.55 6.34 25.32
CA ASN A 67 6.64 6.38 24.38
C ASN A 67 6.94 4.95 23.92
N ILE A 68 6.88 4.77 22.61
CA ILE A 68 7.35 3.55 21.96
C ILE A 68 8.24 3.94 20.80
N ARG A 69 9.17 3.05 20.51
CA ARG A 69 10.14 3.17 19.44
C ARG A 69 9.98 2.03 18.46
N LEU A 70 9.98 2.37 17.18
CA LEU A 70 9.88 1.42 16.09
C LEU A 70 10.86 1.77 14.99
N VAL A 71 11.28 0.75 14.25
CA VAL A 71 12.09 0.89 13.03
C VAL A 71 11.19 0.53 11.86
N VAL A 72 11.03 1.46 10.91
CA VAL A 72 10.28 1.25 9.67
C VAL A 72 11.26 1.23 8.51
N LYS A 73 11.14 0.22 7.66
CA LYS A 73 11.92 0.02 6.45
C LYS A 73 11.01 0.07 5.23
N ASN A 74 11.48 0.71 4.16
CA ASN A 74 10.84 0.59 2.85
C ASN A 74 11.24 -0.73 2.20
N SER A 75 10.27 -1.64 2.07
CA SER A 75 10.42 -2.95 1.42
C SER A 75 9.90 -2.97 -0.02
N SER A 76 9.38 -1.84 -0.51
CA SER A 76 8.93 -1.70 -1.90
C SER A 76 10.09 -1.54 -2.88
N SER A 77 9.79 -1.61 -4.18
CA SER A 77 10.74 -1.38 -5.26
C SER A 77 10.91 0.10 -5.63
N ILE A 78 10.21 1.02 -4.96
CA ILE A 78 10.22 2.46 -5.27
C ILE A 78 10.60 3.32 -4.05
N PRO A 79 11.29 4.46 -4.24
CA PRO A 79 11.53 5.41 -3.17
C PRO A 79 10.28 6.24 -2.88
N TYR A 80 10.08 6.60 -1.61
CA TYR A 80 9.02 7.51 -1.19
C TYR A 80 9.57 8.91 -0.85
N ALA A 81 8.85 9.93 -1.27
CA ALA A 81 9.08 11.33 -0.92
C ALA A 81 8.25 11.77 0.30
N PHE A 82 7.33 10.93 0.77
CA PHE A 82 6.66 11.09 2.05
C PHE A 82 5.99 9.77 2.43
N VAL A 83 6.11 9.38 3.70
CA VAL A 83 5.48 8.19 4.26
C VAL A 83 4.78 8.59 5.55
N THR A 84 3.52 8.19 5.71
CA THR A 84 2.83 8.22 7.00
C THR A 84 2.03 6.94 7.20
N GLY A 85 1.87 6.55 8.45
CA GLY A 85 1.13 5.36 8.79
C GLY A 85 0.68 5.34 10.24
N LEU A 86 -0.18 4.38 10.53
CA LEU A 86 -0.67 4.10 11.86
C LEU A 86 0.02 2.86 12.41
N VAL A 87 0.31 2.89 13.70
CA VAL A 87 0.65 1.70 14.48
C VAL A 87 -0.46 1.45 15.49
N THR A 88 -0.96 0.22 15.55
CA THR A 88 -2.06 -0.16 16.44
C THR A 88 -1.69 -1.36 17.28
N PHE A 89 -1.96 -1.29 18.58
CA PHE A 89 -1.72 -2.34 19.56
C PHE A 89 -3.02 -2.95 20.07
N TYR A 90 -2.99 -4.25 20.30
CA TYR A 90 -4.13 -5.04 20.75
C TYR A 90 -3.76 -5.90 21.95
N ASP A 91 -4.67 -6.01 22.92
CA ASP A 91 -4.52 -6.94 24.05
C ASP A 91 -4.67 -8.41 23.63
N GLY A 92 -4.56 -9.32 24.60
CA GLY A 92 -4.73 -10.76 24.39
C GLY A 92 -6.13 -11.18 23.93
N SER A 93 -7.15 -10.33 24.08
CA SER A 93 -8.50 -10.55 23.56
C SER A 93 -8.71 -9.94 22.16
N GLY A 94 -7.69 -9.27 21.61
CA GLY A 94 -7.74 -8.61 20.32
C GLY A 94 -8.43 -7.24 20.34
N VAL A 95 -8.63 -6.65 21.52
CA VAL A 95 -9.21 -5.31 21.69
C VAL A 95 -8.11 -4.26 21.50
N ARG A 96 -8.41 -3.23 20.70
CA ARG A 96 -7.50 -2.11 20.46
C ARG A 96 -7.29 -1.32 21.76
N CYS A 97 -6.05 -1.18 22.20
CA CYS A 97 -5.73 -0.49 23.47
C CYS A 97 -4.65 0.60 23.35
N GLY A 98 -4.12 0.82 22.14
CA GLY A 98 -3.19 1.89 21.84
C GLY A 98 -3.04 2.10 20.34
N GLU A 99 -2.89 3.35 19.93
CA GLU A 99 -2.69 3.74 18.54
C GLU A 99 -1.81 4.99 18.47
N GLY A 100 -0.99 5.08 17.45
CA GLY A 100 -0.22 6.27 17.15
C GLY A 100 0.19 6.34 15.69
N ILE A 101 0.89 7.42 15.34
CA ILE A 101 1.29 7.73 13.98
C ILE A 101 2.82 7.72 13.87
N PHE A 102 3.34 7.18 12.77
CA PHE A 102 4.71 7.39 12.34
C PHE A 102 4.74 8.15 11.02
N LYS A 103 5.82 8.90 10.78
CA LYS A 103 6.02 9.63 9.52
C LYS A 103 7.51 9.71 9.16
N ALA A 104 7.79 9.80 7.86
CA ALA A 104 9.11 10.10 7.33
C ALA A 104 8.97 10.98 6.07
N ASP A 105 9.83 12.00 5.97
CA ASP A 105 9.83 12.94 4.85
C ASP A 105 10.55 12.39 3.61
N ALA A 106 11.32 11.32 3.73
CA ALA A 106 11.92 10.60 2.62
C ALA A 106 12.28 9.19 3.06
N LEU A 107 12.09 8.22 2.18
CA LEU A 107 12.49 6.85 2.45
C LEU A 107 12.85 6.11 1.16
N SER A 108 14.14 5.91 0.94
CA SER A 108 14.69 5.20 -0.21
C SER A 108 14.41 3.70 -0.12
N VAL A 109 14.58 2.99 -1.24
CA VAL A 109 14.42 1.52 -1.27
C VAL A 109 15.41 0.87 -0.30
N ASN A 110 14.92 -0.04 0.54
CA ASN A 110 15.67 -0.70 1.63
C ASN A 110 16.22 0.23 2.72
N GLU A 111 15.90 1.52 2.69
CA GLU A 111 16.23 2.44 3.77
C GLU A 111 15.30 2.19 4.95
N ALA A 112 15.84 2.35 6.16
CA ALA A 112 15.08 2.25 7.40
C ALA A 112 15.34 3.47 8.28
N PHE A 113 14.30 3.88 9.00
CA PHE A 113 14.38 4.94 9.99
C PHE A 113 13.83 4.47 11.33
N GLU A 114 14.40 4.99 12.39
CA GLU A 114 13.93 4.78 13.75
C GLU A 114 13.11 6.00 14.19
N THR A 115 11.95 5.76 14.78
CA THR A 115 11.05 6.83 15.20
C THR A 115 10.35 6.48 16.51
N ASP A 116 10.17 7.50 17.33
CA ASP A 116 9.29 7.44 18.49
C ASP A 116 7.87 7.82 18.06
N ILE A 117 6.85 7.26 18.71
CA ILE A 117 5.44 7.48 18.34
C ILE A 117 4.81 8.53 19.25
N PRO A 118 4.72 9.80 18.82
CA PRO A 118 4.25 10.88 19.66
C PRO A 118 2.76 10.70 19.98
N GLY A 119 2.39 10.96 21.23
CA GLY A 119 1.00 10.98 21.67
C GLY A 119 0.35 9.61 21.84
N ILE A 120 1.08 8.50 21.63
CA ILE A 120 0.58 7.16 21.90
C ILE A 120 0.23 7.02 23.39
N ARG A 121 -0.85 6.31 23.69
CA ARG A 121 -1.20 5.89 25.05
C ARG A 121 -1.68 4.45 25.03
N ILE A 122 -0.81 3.52 25.40
CA ILE A 122 -1.17 2.11 25.55
C ILE A 122 -1.65 1.89 26.97
N ARG A 123 -2.93 1.51 27.14
CA ARG A 123 -3.58 1.34 28.45
C ARG A 123 -3.76 -0.12 28.87
N CYS A 124 -3.09 -1.02 28.17
CA CYS A 124 -3.15 -2.46 28.40
C CYS A 124 -1.75 -3.09 28.25
N ALA A 125 -1.66 -4.40 28.52
CA ALA A 125 -0.54 -5.23 28.08
C ALA A 125 -0.87 -5.81 26.68
N PRO A 126 -0.28 -5.26 25.60
CA PRO A 126 -0.58 -5.73 24.25
C PRO A 126 0.07 -7.09 23.99
N ALA A 127 -0.62 -7.93 23.22
CA ALA A 127 -0.12 -9.23 22.76
C ALA A 127 0.23 -9.19 21.27
N THR A 128 -0.47 -8.37 20.49
CA THR A 128 -0.27 -8.23 19.05
C THR A 128 -0.31 -6.78 18.63
N TRP A 129 0.25 -6.52 17.46
CA TRP A 129 0.30 -5.20 16.87
C TRP A 129 0.21 -5.27 15.35
N ARG A 130 -0.01 -4.14 14.71
CA ARG A 130 0.08 -3.99 13.25
C ARG A 130 0.51 -2.58 12.89
N ILE A 131 0.97 -2.43 11.65
CA ILE A 131 1.13 -1.14 11.00
C ILE A 131 0.22 -1.05 9.77
N VAL A 132 -0.17 0.17 9.42
CA VAL A 132 -0.99 0.50 8.25
C VAL A 132 -0.36 1.70 7.57
N ALA A 133 -0.12 1.63 6.27
CA ALA A 133 0.39 2.77 5.52
C ALA A 133 -0.81 3.64 5.11
N THR A 134 -0.91 4.86 5.65
CA THR A 134 -2.03 5.76 5.35
C THR A 134 -1.71 6.71 4.20
N ASN A 135 -0.42 7.02 3.99
CA ASN A 135 0.04 7.77 2.84
C ASN A 135 1.42 7.28 2.42
N LEU A 136 1.54 6.91 1.15
CA LEU A 136 2.78 6.53 0.49
C LEU A 136 2.88 7.40 -0.75
N LEU A 137 3.70 8.45 -0.69
CA LEU A 137 3.90 9.36 -1.82
C LEU A 137 5.19 8.96 -2.55
N PRO A 138 5.11 8.35 -3.75
CA PRO A 138 6.29 8.00 -4.52
C PRO A 138 7.13 9.22 -4.84
N ARG A 139 8.45 9.07 -4.77
CA ARG A 139 9.37 10.09 -5.27
C ARG A 139 9.42 10.00 -6.79
N VAL A 140 8.89 11.00 -7.47
CA VAL A 140 9.01 11.14 -8.93
C VAL A 140 10.33 11.85 -9.23
N THR A 141 11.23 11.21 -9.95
CA THR A 141 12.41 11.89 -10.49
C THR A 141 12.03 12.53 -11.82
N LEU A 142 12.40 13.79 -12.05
CA LEU A 142 12.12 14.52 -13.29
C LEU A 142 12.82 13.90 -14.53
N ASN A 143 13.76 12.98 -14.31
CA ASN A 143 14.45 12.20 -15.34
C ASN A 143 13.95 10.76 -15.47
N ALA A 144 12.94 10.35 -14.69
CA ALA A 144 12.11 9.25 -15.13
C ALA A 144 11.38 9.79 -16.35
N ALA A 145 11.94 9.52 -17.55
CA ALA A 145 11.15 9.46 -18.76
C ALA A 145 9.84 8.81 -18.33
N SER A 146 8.73 9.56 -18.46
CA SER A 146 7.44 9.14 -17.95
C SER A 146 7.32 7.66 -18.23
N VAL A 147 7.00 6.86 -17.21
CA VAL A 147 6.53 5.51 -17.46
C VAL A 147 5.14 5.66 -18.09
N ALA A 148 5.10 6.23 -19.30
CA ALA A 148 4.22 5.76 -20.34
C ALA A 148 4.35 4.24 -20.26
N PRO A 149 3.23 3.52 -20.18
CA PRO A 149 3.21 2.09 -19.85
C PRO A 149 4.34 1.44 -20.58
N THR A 150 5.32 0.93 -19.82
CA THR A 150 6.55 0.38 -20.35
C THR A 150 6.11 -0.71 -21.31
N ILE A 151 6.14 -0.41 -22.62
CA ILE A 151 6.17 -1.42 -23.66
C ILE A 151 7.58 -1.99 -23.57
N ALA A 152 7.87 -2.64 -22.44
CA ALA A 152 9.01 -3.48 -22.27
C ALA A 152 8.85 -4.58 -23.32
N SER A 153 9.79 -4.60 -24.26
CA SER A 153 9.81 -5.46 -25.45
C SER A 153 8.86 -5.06 -26.58
N ARG A 154 9.22 -4.00 -27.33
CA ARG A 154 8.75 -3.84 -28.72
C ARG A 154 9.38 -4.83 -29.71
N SER A 155 10.20 -5.76 -29.23
CA SER A 155 10.80 -6.86 -30.01
C SER A 155 9.79 -7.90 -30.51
N GLY A 156 8.49 -7.71 -30.26
CA GLY A 156 7.42 -8.62 -30.66
C GLY A 156 6.07 -7.96 -30.94
N LEU A 157 6.04 -6.66 -31.25
CA LEU A 157 4.79 -6.04 -31.69
C LEU A 157 4.46 -6.56 -33.11
N ASN A 158 3.40 -7.35 -33.21
CA ASN A 158 2.79 -7.70 -34.49
C ASN A 158 2.08 -6.46 -35.03
N LEU A 159 2.83 -5.58 -35.69
CA LEU A 159 2.28 -4.40 -36.37
C LEU A 159 1.61 -4.86 -37.65
N VAL A 160 0.36 -4.48 -37.87
CA VAL A 160 -0.39 -4.77 -39.09
C VAL A 160 -0.98 -3.46 -39.61
N ILE A 161 -0.84 -3.20 -40.91
CA ILE A 161 -1.59 -2.16 -41.59
C ILE A 161 -2.79 -2.80 -42.29
N SER A 162 -3.98 -2.27 -42.05
CA SER A 162 -5.19 -2.66 -42.78
C SER A 162 -5.53 -1.58 -43.80
N VAL A 163 -5.66 -1.97 -45.06
CA VAL A 163 -6.07 -1.08 -46.16
C VAL A 163 -7.25 -1.74 -46.86
N ASP A 164 -8.41 -1.08 -46.86
CA ASP A 164 -9.65 -1.57 -47.50
C ASP A 164 -10.07 -3.00 -47.09
N GLY A 165 -9.68 -3.44 -45.89
CA GLY A 165 -9.97 -4.77 -45.35
C GLY A 165 -8.88 -5.82 -45.59
N GLU A 166 -7.81 -5.50 -46.32
CA GLU A 166 -6.63 -6.36 -46.47
C GLU A 166 -5.59 -6.04 -45.39
N GLU A 167 -5.15 -7.06 -44.66
CA GLU A 167 -4.18 -6.95 -43.57
C GLU A 167 -2.78 -7.30 -44.03
N HIS A 168 -1.83 -6.40 -43.76
CA HIS A 168 -0.43 -6.58 -44.11
C HIS A 168 0.49 -6.45 -42.89
N PRO A 169 1.30 -7.46 -42.57
CA PRO A 169 2.23 -7.40 -41.43
C PRO A 169 3.41 -6.47 -41.73
N ILE A 170 3.77 -5.64 -40.76
CA ILE A 170 4.88 -4.69 -40.80
C ILE A 170 5.93 -5.08 -39.77
N GLN A 171 7.21 -4.92 -40.16
CA GLN A 171 8.36 -5.09 -39.28
C GLN A 171 9.12 -3.76 -39.20
N ILE A 172 9.69 -3.47 -38.03
CA ILE A 172 10.58 -2.32 -37.84
C ILE A 172 11.80 -2.47 -38.77
N ASP A 173 12.21 -1.37 -39.40
CA ASP A 173 13.36 -1.27 -40.31
C ASP A 173 13.33 -2.15 -41.57
N LYS A 174 12.23 -2.87 -41.81
CA LYS A 174 12.05 -3.64 -43.03
C LYS A 174 11.11 -2.94 -44.00
N PRO A 175 11.57 -2.59 -45.22
CA PRO A 175 10.71 -1.98 -46.22
C PRO A 175 9.61 -2.94 -46.68
N MET A 176 8.40 -2.41 -46.81
CA MET A 176 7.26 -3.08 -47.44
C MET A 176 6.80 -2.25 -48.65
N VAL A 177 6.47 -2.91 -49.76
CA VAL A 177 5.88 -2.25 -50.94
C VAL A 177 4.38 -2.53 -50.96
N LEU A 178 3.58 -1.47 -51.03
CA LEU A 178 2.12 -1.54 -51.19
C LEU A 178 1.70 -0.85 -52.49
N THR A 179 0.72 -1.42 -53.17
CA THR A 179 0.10 -0.80 -54.34
C THR A 179 -1.12 -0.02 -53.88
N LEU A 180 -1.04 1.31 -53.94
CA LEU A 180 -2.13 2.21 -53.55
C LEU A 180 -2.71 2.83 -54.83
N GLY A 181 -3.88 2.37 -55.26
CA GLY A 181 -4.45 2.73 -56.55
C GLY A 181 -3.56 2.26 -57.71
N ASN A 182 -3.12 3.18 -58.57
CA ASN A 182 -2.24 2.87 -59.72
C ASN A 182 -0.75 3.10 -59.44
N THR A 183 -0.35 3.26 -58.17
CA THR A 183 1.04 3.63 -57.83
C THR A 183 1.57 2.75 -56.70
N GLN A 184 2.78 2.21 -56.88
CA GLN A 184 3.50 1.48 -55.82
C GLN A 184 4.20 2.46 -54.88
N ARG A 185 4.09 2.22 -53.58
CA ARG A 185 4.71 3.01 -52.51
C ARG A 185 5.46 2.10 -51.55
N THR A 186 6.67 2.51 -51.19
CA THR A 186 7.49 1.82 -50.19
C THR A 186 7.28 2.47 -48.84
N ILE A 187 6.90 1.67 -47.85
CA ILE A 187 6.70 2.08 -46.46
C ILE A 187 7.82 1.48 -45.62
N VAL A 188 8.46 2.31 -44.80
CA VAL A 188 9.46 1.88 -43.82
C VAL A 188 9.07 2.48 -42.48
N VAL A 189 8.84 1.63 -41.49
CA VAL A 189 8.56 2.06 -40.12
C VAL A 189 9.86 2.18 -39.36
N ARG A 190 10.05 3.33 -38.73
CA ARG A 190 11.23 3.66 -37.91
C ARG A 190 10.78 4.17 -36.55
N GLU A 191 11.64 4.03 -35.57
CA GLU A 191 11.44 4.66 -34.28
C GLU A 191 11.60 6.18 -34.40
N ALA A 192 10.70 6.93 -33.75
CA ALA A 192 10.82 8.38 -33.65
C ALA A 192 11.96 8.74 -32.67
N PRO A 193 12.72 9.83 -32.93
CA PRO A 193 13.82 10.26 -32.07
C PRO A 193 13.36 10.74 -30.69
#